data_AF-A0AAD4PU85-F1
#
_entry.id   AF-A0AAD4PU85-F1
#
_cell.length_a   1.000
_cell.length_b   1.000
_cell.length_c   1.000
_cell.angle_alpha   90.00
_cell.angle_beta   90.00
_cell.angle_gamma   90.00
#
_symmetry.space_group_name_H-M   'P 1'
#
loop_
_entity.id
_entity.type
_entity.pdbx_description
1 polymer ?
#
loop_
_entity_poly.entity_id
_entity_poly.type
_entity_poly.pdbx_seq_one_letter_code
_entity_poly.pdbx_strand_id
1 'polypeptide(L)' 'KNEKKQRRQRRDRRSQTLIRKAYEISHLSNADIFLGIRLRDTGRMRTFCADSSGIWYSCVSQLYSFYPIPDKKTPNDF' A
#
# COMPACT_ATOMS: atom_id res chain seq x y z
N LYS A 1 14.45 24.74 -3.52
CA LYS A 1 13.17 24.41 -2.82
C LYS A 1 12.20 23.55 -3.65
N ASN A 2 12.18 23.62 -4.99
CA ASN A 2 11.21 22.90 -5.83
C ASN A 2 11.47 21.39 -6.01
N GLU A 3 12.73 20.95 -6.04
CA GLU A 3 13.10 19.56 -6.34
C GLU A 3 12.61 18.55 -5.29
N LYS A 4 12.71 18.89 -3.99
CA LYS A 4 12.19 18.03 -2.91
C LYS A 4 10.67 17.81 -3.04
N LYS A 5 9.94 18.86 -3.41
CA LYS A 5 8.49 18.81 -3.67
C LYS A 5 8.18 17.95 -4.90
N GLN A 6 8.90 18.13 -6.01
CA GLN A 6 8.73 17.33 -7.22
C GLN A 6 9.04 15.84 -6.98
N ARG A 7 10.12 15.54 -6.26
CA ARG A 7 10.47 14.16 -5.87
C ARG A 7 9.36 13.51 -5.04
N ARG A 8 8.80 14.23 -4.06
CA ARG A 8 7.66 13.76 -3.26
C ARG A 8 6.45 13.47 -4.13
N GLN A 9 6.07 14.40 -5.01
CA GLN A 9 4.92 14.21 -5.92
C GLN A 9 5.13 13.05 -6.90
N ARG A 10 6.34 12.88 -7.44
CA ARG A 10 6.67 11.74 -8.31
C ARG A 10 6.58 10.42 -7.56
N ARG A 11 7.09 10.38 -6.33
CA ARG A 11 6.97 9.20 -5.44
C ARG A 11 5.51 8.88 -5.16
N ASP A 12 4.72 9.87 -4.77
CA ASP A 12 3.32 9.69 -4.42
C ASP A 12 2.49 9.16 -5.60
N ARG A 13 2.69 9.72 -6.80
CA ARG A 13 2.09 9.20 -8.04
C ARG A 13 2.49 7.75 -8.32
N ARG A 14 3.79 7.42 -8.22
CA ARG A 14 4.27 6.03 -8.45
C ARG A 14 3.71 5.05 -7.43
N SER A 15 3.62 5.44 -6.15
CA SER A 15 2.98 4.60 -5.12
C SER A 15 1.52 4.33 -5.45
N GLN A 16 0.76 5.36 -5.87
CA GLN A 16 -0.65 5.18 -6.27
C GLN A 16 -0.80 4.26 -7.48
N THR A 17 0.03 4.44 -8.52
CA THR A 17 0.04 3.56 -9.69
C THR A 17 0.35 2.11 -9.30
N LEU A 18 1.31 1.89 -8.39
CA LEU A 18 1.67 0.55 -7.95
C LEU A 18 0.51 -0.12 -7.18
N ILE A 19 -0.17 0.61 -6.30
CA ILE A 19 -1.35 0.09 -5.60
C ILE A 19 -2.45 -0.27 -6.61
N ARG A 20 -2.71 0.61 -7.59
CA ARG A 20 -3.68 0.32 -8.65
C ARG A 20 -3.33 -0.94 -9.43
N LYS A 21 -2.05 -1.17 -9.74
CA LYS A 21 -1.59 -2.40 -10.42
C LYS A 21 -1.76 -3.64 -9.54
N ALA A 22 -1.54 -3.53 -8.23
CA ALA A 22 -1.82 -4.61 -7.30
C ALA A 22 -3.31 -4.98 -7.27
N TYR A 23 -4.20 -3.97 -7.31
CA TYR A 23 -5.64 -4.18 -7.48
C TYR A 23 -5.98 -4.88 -8.81
N GLU A 24 -5.47 -4.35 -9.94
CA GLU A 24 -5.73 -4.92 -11.26
C GLU A 24 -5.34 -6.40 -11.33
N ILE A 25 -4.17 -6.79 -10.81
CA ILE A 25 -3.74 -8.20 -10.80
C ILE A 25 -4.61 -9.04 -9.86
N SER A 26 -4.94 -8.54 -8.67
CA SER A 26 -5.82 -9.26 -7.73
C SER A 26 -7.15 -9.59 -8.39
N HIS A 27 -7.75 -8.63 -9.11
CA HIS A 27 -9.02 -8.83 -9.79
C HIS A 27 -8.90 -9.72 -11.04
N LEU A 28 -7.91 -9.47 -11.91
CA LEU A 28 -7.73 -10.23 -13.16
C LEU A 28 -7.37 -11.70 -12.93
N SER A 29 -6.67 -12.00 -11.83
CA SER A 29 -6.17 -13.34 -11.54
C SER A 29 -6.85 -14.01 -10.36
N ASN A 30 -7.87 -13.38 -9.76
CA ASN A 30 -8.51 -13.84 -8.52
C ASN A 30 -7.48 -14.24 -7.45
N ALA A 31 -6.48 -13.38 -7.27
CA ALA A 31 -5.32 -13.64 -6.43
C ALA A 31 -5.38 -12.82 -5.14
N ASP A 32 -5.05 -13.46 -4.02
CA ASP A 32 -4.82 -12.78 -2.75
C ASP A 32 -3.47 -12.04 -2.80
N ILE A 33 -3.49 -10.72 -2.63
CA ILE A 33 -2.33 -9.84 -2.75
C ILE A 33 -2.24 -8.91 -1.53
N PHE A 34 -1.03 -8.85 -0.97
CA PHE A 34 -0.63 -7.81 -0.02
C PHE A 34 0.53 -6.99 -0.59
N LEU A 35 0.41 -5.66 -0.50
CA LEU A 35 1.46 -4.71 -0.83
C LEU A 35 1.66 -3.75 0.34
N GLY A 36 2.87 -3.76 0.93
CA GLY A 36 3.29 -2.80 1.95
C GLY A 36 4.43 -1.91 1.45
N ILE A 37 4.27 -0.59 1.56
CA ILE A 37 5.28 0.40 1.17
C ILE A 37 5.65 1.23 2.39
N ARG A 38 6.87 1.06 2.92
CA ARG A 38 7.40 1.91 3.99
C ARG A 38 8.24 3.05 3.44
N LEU A 39 7.82 4.28 3.72
CA LEU A 39 8.58 5.49 3.43
C LEU A 39 9.64 5.69 4.53
N ARG A 40 10.88 5.28 4.27
CA ARG A 40 11.98 5.32 5.26
C ARG A 40 12.23 6.71 5.84
N ASP A 41 11.97 7.76 5.07
CA ASP A 41 12.16 9.16 5.48
C ASP A 41 11.11 9.64 6.51
N THR A 42 9.93 9.03 6.54
CA THR A 42 8.82 9.46 7.40
C THR A 42 8.31 8.36 8.34
N GLY A 43 8.78 7.13 8.17
CA GLY A 43 8.25 5.94 8.84
C GLY A 43 6.84 5.55 8.38
N ARG A 44 6.17 6.37 7.57
CA ARG A 44 4.78 6.14 7.13
C ARG A 44 4.68 4.93 6.24
N MET A 45 3.60 4.19 6.41
CA MET A 45 3.31 3.00 5.64
C MET A 45 2.07 3.23 4.78
N ARG A 46 2.14 2.81 3.52
CA ARG A 46 0.98 2.65 2.63
C ARG A 46 0.77 1.17 2.43
N THR A 47 -0.46 0.71 2.56
CA THR A 47 -0.78 -0.70 2.41
C THR A 47 -1.93 -0.90 1.44
N PHE A 48 -1.88 -2.01 0.72
CA PHE A 48 -3.00 -2.54 -0.03
C PHE A 48 -3.15 -4.01 0.31
N CYS A 49 -4.36 -4.43 0.63
CA CYS A 49 -4.68 -5.79 1.01
C CYS A 49 -5.96 -6.20 0.28
N ALA A 50 -5.81 -7.06 -0.73
CA ALA A 50 -6.89 -7.77 -1.37
C ALA A 50 -6.72 -9.24 -0.99
N ASP A 51 -7.35 -9.61 0.12
CA ASP A 51 -7.16 -10.91 0.74
C ASP A 51 -8.53 -11.40 1.19
N SER A 52 -9.08 -12.30 0.40
CA SER A 52 -10.38 -12.92 0.66
C SER A 52 -10.27 -14.08 1.64
N SER A 53 -9.10 -14.72 1.69
CA SER A 53 -8.82 -15.87 2.56
C SER A 53 -8.32 -15.49 3.96
N GLY A 54 -7.92 -14.24 4.15
CA GLY A 54 -7.45 -13.72 5.44
C GLY A 54 -6.01 -14.11 5.79
N ILE A 55 -5.26 -14.68 4.83
CA ILE A 55 -3.85 -15.12 5.00
C ILE A 55 -2.97 -13.98 5.53
N TRP A 56 -3.17 -12.77 5.02
CA TRP A 56 -2.37 -11.60 5.31
C TRP A 56 -2.91 -10.79 6.50
N TYR A 57 -4.12 -11.07 6.98
CA TYR A 57 -4.74 -10.33 8.08
C TYR A 57 -3.87 -10.29 9.35
N SER A 58 -3.30 -11.45 9.73
CA SER A 58 -2.44 -11.57 10.91
C SER A 58 -1.11 -10.81 10.77
N CYS A 59 -0.55 -10.79 9.55
CA CYS A 59 0.64 -10.02 9.24
C CYS A 59 0.35 -8.52 9.30
N VAL A 60 -0.79 -8.10 8.74
CA VAL A 60 -1.22 -6.70 8.74
C VAL A 60 -1.55 -6.20 10.14
N SER A 61 -2.17 -7.03 10.99
CA SER A 61 -2.48 -6.66 12.38
C SER A 61 -1.22 -6.34 13.18
N GLN A 62 -0.14 -7.11 12.99
CA GLN A 62 1.14 -6.86 13.66
C GLN A 62 1.80 -5.55 13.22
N LEU A 63 1.61 -5.13 11.95
CA LEU A 63 2.19 -3.89 11.44
C LEU A 63 1.67 -2.64 12.16
N TYR A 64 0.44 -2.66 12.67
CA TYR A 64 -0.11 -1.55 13.46
C TYR A 64 0.65 -1.31 14.77
N SER A 65 1.32 -2.33 15.31
CA SER A 65 2.13 -2.21 16.53
C SER A 65 3.50 -1.56 16.28
N PHE A 66 4.01 -1.63 15.05
CA PHE A 66 5.36 -1.16 14.71
C PHE A 66 5.39 0.17 13.95
N TYR A 67 4.29 0.57 13.32
CA TYR A 67 4.24 1.74 12.45
C TYR A 67 3.08 2.67 12.79
N PRO A 68 3.24 4.00 12.56
CA PRO A 68 2.12 4.92 12.60
C PRO A 68 1.00 4.44 11.68
N ILE A 69 -0.26 4.69 12.05
CA ILE A 69 -1.47 4.20 11.38
C ILE A 69 -1.28 4.23 9.84
N PRO A 70 -1.19 3.06 9.19
CA PRO A 70 -0.97 2.97 7.75
C PRO A 70 -2.14 3.57 6.97
N ASP A 71 -1.81 4.22 5.85
CA ASP A 71 -2.79 4.57 4.82
C ASP A 71 -3.17 3.27 4.08
N LYS A 72 -4.30 2.69 4.46
CA LYS A 72 -4.77 1.36 4.02
C LYS A 72 -5.75 1.51 2.88
N LYS A 73 -5.48 0.76 1.81
CA LYS A 73 -6.41 0.54 0.70
C LYS A 73 -6.82 -0.93 0.62
N THR A 74 -8.02 -1.12 0.12
CA THR A 74 -8.68 -2.40 -0.13
C THR A 74 -9.28 -2.36 -1.54
N PRO A 75 -9.77 -3.48 -2.08
CA PRO A 75 -10.50 -3.47 -3.33
C PRO A 75 -11.66 -2.46 -3.39
N ASN A 76 -12.31 -2.15 -2.26
CA ASN A 76 -13.42 -1.19 -2.19
C ASN A 76 -13.01 0.27 -2.45
N ASP A 77 -11.71 0.56 -2.49
CA ASP A 77 -11.16 1.90 -2.72
C ASP A 77 -10.86 2.19 -4.21
N PHE A 78 -11.28 1.31 -5.13
CA PHE A 78 -10.97 1.34 -6.56
C PHE A 78 -12.20 1.22 -7.46
#